data_AF-A0A6B3H1N0-F1
#
_entry.id   AF-A0A6B3H1N0-F1
#
_cell.length_a   1.000
_cell.length_b   1.000
_cell.length_c   1.000
_cell.angle_alpha   90.00
_cell.angle_beta   90.00
_cell.angle_gamma   90.00
#
_symmetry.space_group_name_H-M   'P 1'
#
loop_
_entity.id
_entity.type
_entity.pdbx_description
1 polymer ?
#
loop_
_entity_poly.entity_id
_entity_poly.type
_entity_poly.pdbx_seq_one_letter_code
_entity_poly.pdbx_strand_id
1 'polypeptide(L)'
;QPGKPQGFGSIGPDHTPLLALPGNPVSSYVSFELFVRPAIRALMGLPDLHRPTVRAVLSADKALTSPAGRRQFLRGTYDEEAGTVTPVGGSGSHLIAALAQADAL
;
A
#
# COMPACT_ATOMS: atom_id res chain seq x y z
N GLN A 1 -1.81 -4.70 -7.17
CA GLN A 1 -1.64 -3.51 -8.04
C GLN A 1 -1.85 -2.28 -7.18
N PRO A 2 -0.98 -1.26 -7.25
CA PRO A 2 0.25 -1.17 -8.05
C PRO A 2 1.36 -2.17 -7.63
N GLY A 3 2.54 -2.11 -8.26
CA GLY A 3 3.71 -2.93 -7.87
C GLY A 3 3.91 -4.27 -8.60
N LYS A 4 3.83 -4.33 -9.94
CA LYS A 4 4.11 -5.58 -10.67
C LYS A 4 5.58 -6.04 -10.58
N PRO A 5 6.61 -5.20 -10.80
CA PRO A 5 8.00 -5.62 -10.63
C PRO A 5 8.42 -5.46 -9.16
N GLN A 6 8.59 -6.58 -8.45
CA GLN A 6 9.09 -6.64 -7.08
C GLN A 6 10.03 -7.84 -6.96
N GLY A 7 11.01 -7.75 -6.07
CA GLY A 7 11.93 -8.84 -5.77
C GLY A 7 12.22 -8.93 -4.29
N PHE A 8 12.59 -10.11 -3.81
CA PHE A 8 13.06 -10.32 -2.45
C PHE A 8 14.19 -11.35 -2.46
N GLY A 9 15.05 -11.30 -1.45
CA GLY A 9 16.15 -12.24 -1.29
C GLY A 9 17.05 -11.86 -0.11
N SER A 10 18.29 -12.35 -0.15
CA SER A 10 19.33 -12.00 0.81
C SER A 10 20.64 -11.72 0.10
N ILE A 11 21.46 -10.81 0.61
CA ILE A 11 22.79 -10.48 0.08
C ILE A 11 23.88 -10.85 1.09
N GLY A 12 24.98 -11.39 0.58
CA GLY A 12 26.21 -11.58 1.34
C GLY A 12 26.21 -12.79 2.28
N PRO A 13 27.34 -13.05 2.96
CA PRO A 13 27.49 -14.18 3.87
C PRO A 13 26.58 -14.08 5.10
N ASP A 14 26.24 -12.85 5.51
CA ASP A 14 25.36 -12.59 6.66
C ASP A 14 23.87 -12.70 6.32
N HIS A 15 23.54 -13.06 5.07
CA HIS A 15 22.17 -13.20 4.59
C HIS A 15 21.28 -11.95 4.81
N THR A 16 21.85 -10.76 4.62
CA THR A 16 21.14 -9.48 4.79
C THR A 16 19.88 -9.44 3.92
N PRO A 17 18.67 -9.28 4.51
CA PRO A 17 17.43 -9.25 3.73
C PRO A 17 17.41 -8.11 2.71
N LEU A 18 16.99 -8.41 1.48
CA LEU A 18 16.78 -7.46 0.40
C LEU A 18 15.32 -7.50 -0.05
N LEU A 19 14.72 -6.32 -0.19
CA LEU A 19 13.47 -6.11 -0.91
C LEU A 19 13.71 -5.08 -2.03
N ALA A 20 13.49 -5.49 -3.27
CA ALA A 20 13.57 -4.62 -4.45
C ALA A 20 12.17 -4.08 -4.77
N LEU A 21 12.01 -2.77 -4.63
CA LEU A 21 10.73 -2.08 -4.87
C LEU A 21 10.62 -1.60 -6.33
N PRO A 22 9.39 -1.41 -6.84
CA PRO A 22 9.18 -0.81 -8.14
C PRO A 22 9.73 0.63 -8.18
N GLY A 23 10.13 1.13 -9.35
CA GLY A 23 10.61 2.52 -9.50
C GLY A 23 9.51 3.59 -9.49
N ASN A 24 8.24 3.22 -9.68
CA ASN A 24 7.12 4.15 -9.63
C ASN A 24 6.79 4.51 -8.16
N PRO A 25 6.80 5.80 -7.74
CA PRO A 25 6.69 6.17 -6.32
C PRO A 25 5.45 5.65 -5.59
N VAL A 26 4.28 5.67 -6.23
CA VAL A 26 3.05 5.11 -5.65
C VAL A 26 3.18 3.60 -5.47
N SER A 27 3.74 2.93 -6.48
CA SER A 27 3.99 1.50 -6.43
C SER A 27 5.00 1.16 -5.32
N SER A 28 6.07 1.95 -5.17
CA SER A 28 7.07 1.79 -4.10
C SER A 28 6.43 1.97 -2.73
N TYR A 29 5.62 3.01 -2.53
CA TYR A 29 4.93 3.25 -1.26
C TYR A 29 3.98 2.10 -0.88
N VAL A 30 3.12 1.67 -1.81
CA VAL A 30 2.20 0.55 -1.56
C VAL A 30 2.99 -0.73 -1.25
N SER A 31 4.09 -0.98 -1.98
CA SER A 31 4.94 -2.14 -1.71
C SER A 31 5.66 -2.03 -0.35
N PHE A 32 6.02 -0.81 0.06
CA PHE A 32 6.61 -0.56 1.38
C PHE A 32 5.64 -0.92 2.50
N GLU A 33 4.40 -0.40 2.47
CA GLU A 33 3.40 -0.69 3.51
C GLU A 33 3.05 -2.18 3.58
N LEU A 34 2.99 -2.88 2.43
CA LEU A 34 2.60 -4.28 2.37
C LEU A 34 3.73 -5.27 2.70
N PHE A 35 4.99 -4.94 2.40
CA PHE A 35 6.10 -5.91 2.50
C PHE A 35 7.26 -5.43 3.36
N VAL A 36 7.68 -4.16 3.23
CA VAL A 36 8.86 -3.65 3.93
C VAL A 36 8.55 -3.33 5.38
N ARG A 37 7.47 -2.58 5.65
CA ARG A 37 7.03 -2.24 7.00
C ARG A 37 6.86 -3.49 7.89
N PRO A 38 6.10 -4.54 7.48
CA PRO A 38 5.96 -5.74 8.31
C PRO A 38 7.29 -6.47 8.50
N ALA A 39 8.18 -6.51 7.49
CA ALA A 39 9.50 -7.12 7.62
C ALA A 39 10.38 -6.40 8.66
N ILE A 40 10.43 -5.06 8.62
CA ILE A 40 11.16 -4.25 9.61
C ILE A 40 10.60 -4.51 11.01
N ARG A 41 9.28 -4.51 11.17
CA ARG A 41 8.64 -4.73 12.47
C ARG A 41 8.90 -6.13 13.02
N ALA A 42 8.93 -7.14 12.16
CA ALA A 42 9.28 -8.50 12.54
C ALA A 42 10.74 -8.59 13.02
N LEU A 43 11.67 -7.94 12.31
CA LEU A 43 13.08 -7.88 12.71
C LEU A 43 13.28 -7.12 14.04
N MET A 44 12.39 -6.19 14.37
CA MET A 44 12.37 -5.49 15.66
C MET A 44 11.67 -6.27 16.79
N GLY A 45 11.10 -7.45 16.51
CA GLY A 45 10.36 -8.24 17.51
C GLY A 45 9.02 -7.62 17.93
N LEU A 46 8.41 -6.78 17.09
CA LEU A 46 7.13 -6.13 17.41
C LEU A 46 5.94 -7.07 17.09
N PRO A 47 4.89 -7.11 17.93
CA PRO A 47 3.76 -8.03 17.73
C PRO A 47 2.86 -7.62 16.56
N ASP A 48 2.61 -6.32 16.39
CA ASP A 48 1.66 -5.84 15.36
C ASP A 48 2.37 -5.62 14.02
N LEU A 49 2.58 -6.66 13.24
CA LEU A 49 3.35 -6.55 11.98
C LEU A 49 2.64 -5.71 10.91
N HIS A 50 1.33 -5.90 10.75
CA HIS A 50 0.51 -5.25 9.74
C HIS A 50 -0.23 -4.03 10.31
N ARG A 51 -0.74 -3.16 9.44
CA ARG A 51 -1.67 -2.11 9.84
C ARG A 51 -3.03 -2.72 10.22
N PRO A 52 -3.81 -2.11 11.13
CA PRO A 52 -5.19 -2.50 11.35
C PRO A 52 -5.98 -2.50 10.04
N THR A 53 -6.90 -3.45 9.89
CA THR A 53 -7.81 -3.52 8.75
C THR A 53 -9.23 -3.34 9.25
N VAL A 54 -9.95 -2.40 8.65
CA VAL A 54 -11.36 -2.12 8.96
C VAL A 54 -12.21 -2.35 7.72
N ARG A 55 -13.49 -2.67 7.94
CA ARG A 55 -14.48 -2.66 6.85
C ARG A 55 -15.12 -1.27 6.84
N ALA A 56 -15.09 -0.62 5.69
CA ALA A 56 -15.65 0.71 5.49
C ALA A 56 -16.61 0.72 4.29
N VAL A 57 -17.56 1.64 4.30
CA VAL A 57 -18.46 1.89 3.17
C VAL A 57 -17.73 2.77 2.16
N LEU A 58 -17.73 2.36 0.89
CA LEU A 58 -17.12 3.15 -0.18
C LEU A 58 -17.94 4.43 -0.41
N SER A 59 -17.28 5.58 -0.28
CA SER A 59 -17.80 6.88 -0.71
C SER A 59 -17.08 7.30 -1.99
N ALA A 60 -17.77 7.21 -3.13
CA ALA A 60 -17.22 7.58 -4.42
C ALA A 60 -18.32 7.96 -5.41
N ASP A 61 -18.10 9.04 -6.18
CA ASP A 61 -19.04 9.49 -7.22
C ASP A 61 -19.10 8.54 -8.43
N LYS A 62 -18.10 7.67 -8.58
CA LYS A 62 -17.95 6.76 -9.71
C LYS A 62 -17.68 5.34 -9.23
N ALA A 63 -18.23 4.37 -9.95
CA ALA A 63 -17.94 2.98 -9.72
C ALA A 63 -16.44 2.69 -9.87
N LEU A 64 -15.87 2.00 -8.88
CA LEU A 64 -14.51 1.50 -8.95
C LEU A 64 -14.48 0.21 -9.79
N THR A 65 -13.41 0.05 -10.56
CA THR A 65 -13.17 -1.15 -11.37
C THR A 65 -11.86 -1.79 -10.96
N SER A 66 -11.90 -3.10 -10.72
CA SER A 66 -10.69 -3.90 -10.48
C SER A 66 -10.53 -4.94 -11.59
N PRO A 67 -9.34 -5.07 -12.19
CA PRO A 67 -9.07 -6.13 -13.15
C PRO A 67 -9.27 -7.51 -12.51
N ALA A 68 -9.86 -8.43 -13.26
CA ALA A 68 -10.04 -9.81 -12.83
C ALA A 68 -8.70 -10.45 -12.43
N GLY A 69 -8.70 -11.19 -11.32
CA GLY A 69 -7.50 -11.86 -10.79
C GLY A 69 -6.46 -10.91 -10.20
N ARG A 70 -6.73 -9.61 -10.09
CA ARG A 70 -5.82 -8.64 -9.46
C ARG A 70 -6.44 -8.02 -8.23
N ARG A 71 -5.76 -8.13 -7.10
CA ARG A 71 -6.04 -7.29 -5.94
C ARG A 71 -5.48 -5.89 -6.18
N GLN A 72 -6.34 -4.89 -6.06
CA GLN A 72 -5.95 -3.48 -6.04
C GLN A 72 -5.85 -2.99 -4.61
N PHE A 73 -4.81 -2.20 -4.34
CA PHE A 73 -4.62 -1.44 -3.11
C PHE A 73 -4.70 0.03 -3.52
N LEU A 74 -5.84 0.64 -3.21
CA LEU A 74 -6.18 1.98 -3.64
C LEU A 74 -5.97 2.90 -2.45
N ARG A 75 -5.26 4.01 -2.66
CA ARG A 75 -5.13 4.99 -1.59
C ARG A 75 -6.48 5.62 -1.32
N GLY A 76 -6.79 5.88 -0.06
CA GLY A 76 -8.00 6.59 0.35
C GLY A 76 -7.82 7.39 1.63
N THR A 77 -8.82 8.21 1.92
CA THR A 77 -9.06 8.81 3.23
C THR A 77 -10.15 8.02 3.94
N TYR A 78 -9.90 7.63 5.19
CA TYR A 78 -10.86 6.94 6.03
C TYR A 78 -11.49 7.91 7.04
N ASP A 79 -12.81 8.03 6.98
CA ASP A 79 -13.60 8.73 7.98
C ASP A 79 -14.10 7.70 9.01
N GLU A 80 -13.49 7.72 10.19
CA GLU A 80 -13.80 6.79 11.27
C GLU A 80 -15.20 7.02 11.85
N GLU A 81 -15.66 8.26 11.94
CA GLU A 81 -16.97 8.59 12.50
C GLU A 81 -18.10 8.15 11.55
N ALA A 82 -17.93 8.38 10.25
CA ALA A 82 -18.89 7.95 9.24
C ALA A 82 -18.74 6.46 8.86
N GLY A 83 -17.60 5.83 9.17
CA GLY A 83 -17.27 4.48 8.72
C GLY A 83 -17.13 4.40 7.19
N THR A 84 -16.66 5.48 6.54
CA THR A 84 -16.55 5.56 5.09
C THR A 84 -15.11 5.69 4.61
N VAL A 85 -14.85 5.26 3.37
CA VAL A 85 -13.55 5.44 2.72
C VAL A 85 -13.74 6.12 1.37
N THR A 86 -12.97 7.19 1.13
CA THR A 86 -12.99 7.94 -0.13
C THR A 86 -11.66 7.73 -0.87
N PRO A 87 -11.65 7.16 -2.08
CA PRO A 87 -10.41 6.96 -2.85
C PRO A 87 -9.71 8.29 -3.19
N VAL A 88 -8.38 8.34 -3.06
CA VAL A 88 -7.58 9.52 -3.43
C VAL A 88 -6.68 9.28 -4.65
N GLY A 89 -6.77 10.23 -5.59
CA GLY A 89 -5.99 10.26 -6.83
C GLY A 89 -6.56 9.43 -7.98
N GLY A 90 -6.52 10.00 -9.19
CA GLY A 90 -6.88 9.35 -10.46
C GLY A 90 -5.71 8.61 -11.14
N SER A 91 -5.72 8.54 -12.48
CA SER A 91 -4.69 7.85 -13.29
C SER A 91 -3.50 8.72 -13.74
N GLY A 92 -3.53 10.04 -13.51
CA GLY A 92 -2.52 11.00 -13.99
C GLY A 92 -1.40 11.31 -13.00
N SER A 93 -0.23 11.72 -13.50
CA SER A 93 1.08 11.93 -12.83
C SER A 93 1.13 12.86 -11.59
N HIS A 94 0.02 13.45 -11.17
CA HIS A 94 -0.13 14.17 -9.88
C HIS A 94 -0.23 13.22 -8.66
N LEU A 95 0.11 11.94 -8.81
CA LEU A 95 -0.17 10.87 -7.83
C LEU A 95 0.59 10.99 -6.51
N ILE A 96 1.74 11.66 -6.47
CA ILE A 96 2.48 11.87 -5.21
C ILE A 96 1.75 12.87 -4.32
N ALA A 97 1.16 13.93 -4.89
CA ALA A 97 0.37 14.88 -4.10
C ALA A 97 -0.90 14.21 -3.54
N ALA A 98 -1.53 13.34 -4.32
CA ALA A 98 -2.66 12.53 -3.86
C ALA A 98 -2.26 11.54 -2.75
N LEU A 99 -1.00 11.07 -2.76
CA LEU A 99 -0.49 10.20 -1.70
C LEU A 99 -0.41 10.92 -0.35
N ALA A 100 -0.07 12.21 -0.35
CA ALA A 100 0.02 13.00 0.88
C ALA A 100 -1.33 13.17 1.59
N GLN A 101 -2.44 12.96 0.88
CA GLN A 101 -3.80 13.01 1.43
C GLN A 101 -4.32 11.63 1.83
N ALA A 102 -3.55 10.55 1.68
CA ALA A 102 -4.00 9.20 1.98
C ALA A 102 -3.63 8.78 3.40
N ASP A 103 -4.58 8.16 4.11
CA ASP A 103 -4.36 7.49 5.40
C ASP A 103 -4.71 5.98 5.35
N ALA A 104 -5.30 5.52 4.24
CA ALA A 104 -5.71 4.14 4.00
C ALA A 104 -5.25 3.61 2.62
N LEU A 105 -5.22 2.28 2.47
CA LEU A 105 -4.89 1.50 1.26
C LEU A 105 -5.97 0.47 0.89
#